data_AF-A0AAN5I5Z1-F1
#
_entry.id   AF-A0AAN5I5Z1-F1
#
_cell.length_a   1.000
_cell.length_b   1.000
_cell.length_c   1.000
_cell.angle_alpha   90.00
_cell.angle_beta   90.00
_cell.angle_gamma   90.00
#
_symmetry.space_group_name_H-M   'P 1'
#
loop_
_entity.id
_entity.type
_entity.pdbx_description
1 polymer ?
#
loop_
_entity_poly.entity_id
_entity_poly.type
_entity_poly.pdbx_seq_one_letter_code
_entity_poly.pdbx_strand_id
1 'polypeptide(L)'
;FSCQCDEGFAGDLCEIMLCHDFFCFGSFSVCENTLQGPLCHCERGRTGSNCELLKGESTPWSMCKNSTFCQASFQDGKCDEICNNSECLFDGNDCEVDHSLEERNS
;
A
#
# COMPACT_ATOMS: atom_id res chain seq x y z
N PHE A 1 29.69 -16.36 2.93
CA PHE A 1 28.64 -16.19 1.91
C PHE A 1 28.30 -14.71 1.90
N SER A 2 28.25 -14.05 0.75
CA SER A 2 27.89 -12.63 0.62
C SER A 2 26.96 -12.52 -0.58
N CYS A 3 25.83 -11.84 -0.41
CA CYS A 3 24.87 -11.59 -1.49
C CYS A 3 25.33 -10.40 -2.34
N GLN A 4 25.10 -10.49 -3.64
CA GLN A 4 25.25 -9.39 -4.57
C GLN A 4 23.86 -8.79 -4.77
N CYS A 5 23.68 -7.53 -4.39
CA CYS A 5 22.37 -6.89 -4.44
C CYS A 5 22.12 -6.24 -5.79
N ASP A 6 20.88 -6.38 -6.26
CA ASP A 6 20.39 -5.65 -7.43
C ASP A 6 20.29 -4.15 -7.12
N GLU A 7 20.21 -3.35 -8.17
CA GLU A 7 20.11 -1.90 -8.04
C GLU A 7 18.86 -1.51 -7.23
N GLY A 8 19.03 -0.66 -6.22
CA GLY A 8 17.98 -0.31 -5.27
C GLY A 8 17.88 -1.21 -4.04
N PHE A 9 18.78 -2.18 -3.86
CA PHE A 9 18.80 -3.05 -2.67
C PHE A 9 20.17 -3.02 -1.97
N ALA A 10 20.15 -3.19 -0.64
CA ALA A 10 21.32 -3.22 0.21
C ALA A 10 21.14 -4.14 1.43
N GLY A 11 22.22 -4.35 2.18
CA GLY A 11 22.25 -5.24 3.34
C GLY A 11 23.02 -6.53 3.05
N ASP A 12 23.25 -7.33 4.09
CA ASP A 12 23.98 -8.60 3.96
C ASP A 12 23.16 -9.64 3.18
N LEU A 13 21.84 -9.48 3.15
CA LEU A 13 20.88 -10.32 2.43
C LEU A 13 20.04 -9.54 1.41
N CYS A 14 20.42 -8.30 1.07
CA CYS A 14 19.69 -7.44 0.14
C CYS A 14 18.24 -7.13 0.60
N GLU A 15 18.02 -7.13 1.92
CA GLU A 15 16.72 -6.92 2.56
C GLU A 15 16.32 -5.44 2.69
N ILE A 16 17.28 -4.54 2.53
CA ILE A 16 17.07 -3.10 2.66
C ILE A 16 16.74 -2.54 1.28
N MET A 17 15.53 -2.02 1.12
CA MET A 17 15.18 -1.25 -0.07
C MET A 17 15.76 0.17 0.03
N LEU A 18 16.36 0.63 -1.05
CA LEU A 18 16.88 1.98 -1.23
C LEU A 18 16.11 2.70 -2.34
N CYS A 19 16.23 4.02 -2.37
CA CYS A 19 15.78 4.84 -3.47
C CYS A 19 16.40 4.34 -4.79
N HIS A 20 15.54 4.09 -5.76
CA HIS A 20 15.89 3.71 -7.12
C HIS A 20 14.95 4.42 -8.11
N ASP A 21 15.33 4.41 -9.39
CA ASP A 21 14.53 4.97 -10.46
C ASP A 21 13.13 4.33 -10.43
N PHE A 22 12.09 5.16 -10.58
CA PHE A 22 10.67 4.80 -10.54
C PHE A 22 10.06 4.50 -9.16
N PHE A 23 10.81 4.60 -8.05
CA PHE A 23 10.21 4.42 -6.72
C PHE A 23 9.22 5.55 -6.39
N CYS A 24 9.59 6.81 -6.67
CA CYS A 24 8.70 7.96 -6.53
C CYS A 24 8.23 8.45 -7.90
N PHE A 25 6.91 8.55 -8.09
CA PHE A 25 6.29 9.08 -9.30
C PHE A 25 6.31 10.61 -9.32
N GLY A 26 6.52 11.17 -10.52
CA GLY A 26 6.52 12.61 -10.76
C GLY A 26 7.93 13.16 -10.97
N SER A 27 8.06 14.09 -11.92
CA SER A 27 9.35 14.62 -12.35
C SER A 27 10.06 15.46 -11.29
N PHE A 28 9.31 15.99 -10.31
CA PHE A 28 9.85 16.82 -9.23
C PHE A 28 9.70 16.18 -7.84
N SER A 29 9.34 14.90 -7.77
CA SER A 29 9.31 14.16 -6.52
C SER A 29 10.73 13.78 -6.10
N VAL A 30 11.02 13.84 -4.80
CA VAL A 30 12.35 13.56 -4.24
C VAL A 30 12.29 12.30 -3.38
N CYS A 31 13.16 11.34 -3.62
CA CYS A 31 13.30 10.15 -2.78
C CYS A 31 14.38 10.36 -1.72
N GLU A 32 14.08 10.02 -0.47
CA GLU A 32 15.01 10.04 0.66
C GLU A 32 15.13 8.65 1.30
N ASN A 33 16.35 8.16 1.49
CA ASN A 33 16.59 6.92 2.23
C ASN A 33 16.47 7.17 3.74
N THR A 34 15.51 6.53 4.41
CA THR A 34 15.34 6.62 5.87
C THR A 34 15.60 5.26 6.54
N LEU A 35 15.71 5.26 7.87
CA LEU A 35 15.84 4.02 8.67
C LEU A 35 14.59 3.12 8.58
N GLN A 36 13.45 3.65 8.14
CA GLN A 36 12.21 2.90 7.94
C GLN A 36 12.00 2.47 6.47
N GLY A 37 12.99 2.74 5.60
CA GLY A 37 12.91 2.52 4.16
C GLY A 37 12.90 3.84 3.35
N PRO A 38 12.76 3.76 2.02
CA PRO A 38 12.70 4.92 1.16
C PRO A 38 11.40 5.72 1.38
N LEU A 39 11.52 7.03 1.49
CA LEU A 39 10.43 7.99 1.69
C LEU A 39 10.34 8.94 0.50
N CYS A 40 9.16 9.08 -0.10
CA CYS A 40 8.93 10.01 -1.19
C CYS A 40 8.38 11.36 -0.70
N HIS A 41 9.10 12.43 -1.02
CA HIS A 41 8.63 13.81 -0.90
C HIS A 41 7.98 14.24 -2.21
N CYS A 42 6.64 14.21 -2.24
CA CYS A 42 5.90 14.40 -3.49
C CYS A 42 5.94 15.82 -4.04
N GLU A 43 5.98 15.91 -5.37
CA GLU A 43 5.69 17.14 -6.11
C GLU A 43 4.33 17.73 -5.69
N ARG A 44 4.21 19.06 -5.75
CA ARG A 44 2.93 19.74 -5.56
C ARG A 44 1.88 19.19 -6.52
N GLY A 45 0.75 18.78 -5.96
CA GLY A 45 -0.32 18.18 -6.76
C GLY A 45 -0.23 16.67 -6.85
N ARG A 46 0.68 16.02 -6.10
CA ARG A 46 0.73 14.56 -5.92
C ARG A 46 0.61 14.15 -4.46
N THR A 47 0.22 12.90 -4.24
CA THR A 47 0.11 12.24 -2.94
C THR A 47 0.20 10.71 -3.10
N GLY A 48 0.06 9.95 -2.01
CA GLY A 48 0.38 8.52 -1.96
C GLY A 48 1.80 8.26 -1.46
N SER A 49 2.09 7.00 -1.11
CA SER A 49 3.38 6.59 -0.54
C SER A 49 4.52 6.73 -1.55
N ASN A 50 4.19 6.56 -2.83
CA ASN A 50 5.12 6.66 -3.95
C ASN A 50 4.78 7.87 -4.84
N CYS A 51 3.95 8.81 -4.39
CA CYS A 51 3.46 9.95 -5.19
C CYS A 51 2.68 9.56 -6.46
N GLU A 52 2.09 8.38 -6.45
CA GLU A 52 1.35 7.76 -7.54
C GLU A 52 0.01 8.44 -7.82
N LEU A 53 -0.56 9.13 -6.83
CA LEU A 53 -1.86 9.79 -6.91
C LEU A 53 -1.71 11.28 -7.22
N LEU A 54 -2.64 11.87 -7.98
CA LEU A 54 -2.77 13.31 -8.11
C LEU A 54 -3.64 13.88 -6.97
N LYS A 55 -3.20 14.97 -6.35
CA LYS A 55 -3.91 15.66 -5.27
C LYS A 55 -5.23 16.22 -5.82
N GLY A 56 -6.35 15.66 -5.36
CA GLY A 56 -7.70 16.00 -5.82
C GLY A 56 -8.44 14.84 -6.47
N GLU A 57 -7.77 13.72 -6.71
CA GLU A 57 -8.41 12.45 -7.05
C GLU A 57 -8.99 11.84 -5.77
N SER A 58 -10.26 12.15 -5.48
CA SER A 58 -10.97 11.61 -4.33
C SER A 58 -11.37 10.17 -4.61
N THR A 59 -10.44 9.24 -4.38
CA THR A 59 -10.79 7.83 -4.31
C THR A 59 -11.49 7.56 -2.97
N PRO A 60 -12.43 6.60 -2.91
CA PRO A 60 -13.03 6.17 -1.66
C PRO A 60 -12.00 5.75 -0.59
N TRP A 61 -10.81 5.34 -1.01
CA TRP A 61 -9.68 4.93 -0.16
C TRP A 61 -8.68 6.06 0.14
N SER A 62 -8.99 7.32 -0.18
CA SER A 62 -8.07 8.46 0.00
C SER A 62 -7.63 8.70 1.46
N MET A 63 -8.39 8.20 2.43
CA MET A 63 -8.04 8.23 3.86
C MET A 63 -7.32 6.95 4.31
N CYS A 64 -7.30 5.89 3.50
CA CYS A 64 -6.73 4.60 3.85
C CYS A 64 -5.20 4.61 3.72
N LYS A 65 -4.49 4.28 4.80
CA LYS A 65 -3.01 4.22 4.83
C LYS A 65 -2.43 3.21 3.83
N ASN A 66 -3.14 2.11 3.57
CA ASN A 66 -2.76 1.05 2.62
C ASN A 66 -3.71 1.02 1.42
N SER A 67 -4.10 2.19 0.90
CA SER A 67 -5.14 2.35 -0.12
C SER A 67 -4.97 1.42 -1.33
N THR A 68 -3.77 1.32 -1.90
CA THR A 68 -3.49 0.43 -3.05
C THR A 68 -3.72 -1.04 -2.74
N PHE A 69 -3.26 -1.51 -1.59
CA PHE A 69 -3.45 -2.90 -1.16
C PHE A 69 -4.92 -3.16 -0.83
N CYS A 70 -5.53 -2.33 0.01
CA CYS A 70 -6.91 -2.50 0.44
C CYS A 70 -7.92 -2.32 -0.69
N GLN A 71 -7.59 -1.54 -1.72
CA GLN A 71 -8.41 -1.48 -2.92
C GLN A 71 -8.35 -2.77 -3.74
N ALA A 72 -7.19 -3.45 -3.77
CA ALA A 72 -7.02 -4.72 -4.48
C ALA A 72 -7.65 -5.91 -3.72
N SER A 73 -7.65 -5.85 -2.39
CA SER A 73 -8.28 -6.84 -1.50
C SER A 73 -9.76 -6.63 -1.25
N PHE A 74 -10.31 -5.46 -1.60
CA PHE A 74 -11.70 -5.13 -1.29
C PHE A 74 -12.70 -6.16 -1.84
N GLN A 75 -13.43 -6.84 -0.94
CA GLN A 75 -14.45 -7.83 -1.29
C GLN A 75 -13.88 -9.03 -2.07
N ASP A 76 -12.67 -9.46 -1.73
CA ASP A 76 -12.01 -10.65 -2.27
C ASP A 76 -12.42 -11.96 -1.55
N GLY A 77 -13.20 -11.83 -0.47
CA GLY A 77 -13.72 -12.93 0.35
C GLY A 77 -12.73 -13.44 1.41
N LYS A 78 -11.61 -12.73 1.63
CA LYS A 78 -10.69 -12.97 2.75
C LYS A 78 -10.68 -11.76 3.66
N CYS A 79 -10.71 -12.02 4.95
CA CYS A 79 -10.55 -10.95 5.93
C CYS A 79 -9.09 -10.47 5.99
N ASP A 80 -8.81 -9.31 5.40
CA ASP A 80 -7.56 -8.56 5.53
C ASP A 80 -7.71 -7.51 6.65
N GLU A 81 -7.31 -7.89 7.87
CA GLU A 81 -7.45 -7.07 9.09
C GLU A 81 -6.83 -5.67 8.98
N ILE A 82 -5.80 -5.50 8.14
CA ILE A 82 -5.19 -4.18 7.90
C ILE A 82 -6.10 -3.24 7.11
N CYS A 83 -7.09 -3.78 6.42
CA CYS A 83 -8.10 -3.08 5.63
C CYS A 83 -9.45 -2.98 6.35
N ASN A 84 -9.63 -3.71 7.44
CA ASN A 84 -10.83 -3.73 8.26
C ASN A 84 -10.98 -2.49 9.17
N ASN A 85 -11.04 -1.30 8.58
CA ASN A 85 -11.29 -0.05 9.29
C ASN A 85 -12.08 0.94 8.42
N SER A 86 -12.64 1.98 9.03
CA SER A 86 -13.52 2.94 8.33
C SER A 86 -12.82 3.74 7.25
N GLU A 87 -11.52 3.97 7.36
CA GLU A 87 -10.74 4.71 6.35
C GLU A 87 -10.52 3.86 5.09
N CYS A 88 -10.52 2.54 5.25
CA CYS A 88 -10.31 1.53 4.22
C CYS A 88 -11.59 0.78 3.83
N LEU A 89 -12.77 1.31 4.20
CA LEU A 89 -14.09 0.77 3.85
C LEU A 89 -14.37 -0.65 4.36
N PHE A 90 -13.81 -1.00 5.53
CA PHE A 90 -14.05 -2.27 6.22
C PHE A 90 -13.80 -3.50 5.34
N ASP A 91 -12.77 -3.44 4.48
CA ASP A 91 -12.37 -4.55 3.60
C ASP A 91 -13.53 -5.14 2.76
N GLY A 92 -14.50 -4.30 2.37
CA GLY A 92 -15.67 -4.77 1.63
C GLY A 92 -16.58 -5.72 2.42
N ASN A 93 -16.47 -5.69 3.75
CA ASN A 93 -17.16 -6.55 4.72
C ASN A 93 -16.69 -8.02 4.71
N ASP A 94 -15.51 -8.33 4.18
CA ASP A 94 -14.98 -9.71 4.17
C ASP A 94 -14.64 -10.25 5.56
N CYS A 95 -14.47 -9.37 6.55
CA CYS A 95 -14.29 -9.73 7.95
C CYS A 95 -15.60 -9.94 8.72
N GLU A 96 -16.75 -9.61 8.12
CA GLU A 96 -18.04 -9.95 8.71
C GLU A 96 -18.29 -11.45 8.55
N VAL A 97 -18.82 -12.07 9.61
CA VAL A 97 -19.04 -13.51 9.61
C VAL A 97 -20.08 -13.84 8.55
N ASP A 98 -19.71 -14.68 7.58
CA ASP A 98 -20.57 -15.04 6.46
C ASP A 98 -21.87 -15.72 6.93
N HIS A 99 -22.99 -14.99 6.84
CA HIS A 99 -24.32 -15.52 7.13
C HIS A 99 -24.84 -16.50 6.05
N SER A 100 -24.12 -16.71 4.94
CA SER A 100 -24.53 -17.67 3.90
C SER A 100 -24.44 -19.14 4.34
N LEU A 101 -23.81 -19.42 5.50
CA LEU A 101 -23.76 -20.76 6.09
C LEU A 101 -24.93 -21.09 7.03
N GLU A 102 -25.81 -20.13 7.36
CA GLU A 102 -26.97 -20.38 8.24
C GLU A 102 -28.24 -20.85 7.48
N GLU A 103 -28.34 -20.69 6.17
CA GLU A 103 -29.54 -21.09 5.40
C GLU A 103 -29.52 -22.54 4.86
N ARG A 104 -28.57 -23.38 5.29
CA ARG A 104 -28.58 -24.83 4.97
C ARG A 104 -29.13 -25.74 6.07
N ASN A 105 -29.62 -25.17 7.18
CA ASN A 105 -30.08 -25.93 8.35
C ASN A 105 -31.43 -25.44 8.94
N SER A 106 -32.33 -24.86 8.15
CA SER A 106 -33.73 -24.67 8.57
C SER A 106 -34.74 -25.24 7.60
#